data_AF-A0AAW5VET1-F1
#
_entry.id   AF-A0AAW5VET1-F1
#
_cell.length_a   1.000
_cell.length_b   1.000
_cell.length_c   1.000
_cell.angle_alpha   90.00
_cell.angle_beta   90.00
_cell.angle_gamma   90.00
#
_symmetry.space_group_name_H-M   'P 1'
#
loop_
_entity.id
_entity.type
_entity.pdbx_description
1 polymer ?
#
loop_
_entity_poly.entity_id
_entity_poly.type
_entity_poly.pdbx_seq_one_letter_code
_entity_poly.pdbx_strand_id
1 'polypeptide(L)'
;MNTVSFFPRYYFLIVQLLFAFSCTNYSTTASVQAPPTLISITNNGNSNFTIKVRAQNPEFIFQGYRLYSGISEKEVQNPTDLNLGTDCVLASSTIVQPVEYTFEIDPSQKDNATGVSCRIFATLTPGTYIAMRTLGLAVNLQNSTSSFKVSPSSNALIVP
;
A
#
# COMPACT_ATOMS: atom_id res chain seq x y z
N MET A 1 6.50 42.99 -53.16
CA MET A 1 7.67 42.23 -52.65
C MET A 1 7.44 41.94 -51.16
N ASN A 2 7.08 40.69 -50.86
CA ASN A 2 7.30 39.89 -49.65
C ASN A 2 7.04 40.50 -48.25
N THR A 3 5.77 40.53 -47.82
CA THR A 3 5.37 40.79 -46.42
C THR A 3 4.61 39.63 -45.77
N VAL A 4 4.88 38.37 -46.15
CA VAL A 4 4.05 37.21 -45.70
C VAL A 4 4.84 36.08 -45.00
N SER A 5 6.07 36.30 -44.54
CA SER A 5 6.88 35.19 -44.00
C SER A 5 7.36 35.34 -42.55
N PHE A 6 6.95 36.39 -41.83
CA PHE A 6 7.44 36.63 -40.46
C PHE A 6 6.54 36.07 -39.34
N PHE A 7 5.22 35.96 -39.56
CA PHE A 7 4.27 35.44 -38.56
C PHE A 7 4.54 33.99 -38.10
N PRO A 8 4.81 33.01 -38.99
CA PRO A 8 4.99 31.63 -38.56
C PRO A 8 6.31 31.41 -37.80
N ARG A 9 7.35 32.21 -38.08
CA ARG A 9 8.65 32.13 -37.40
C ARG A 9 8.58 32.61 -35.95
N TYR A 10 7.80 33.66 -35.69
CA TYR A 10 7.62 34.19 -34.33
C TYR A 10 6.80 33.25 -33.45
N TYR A 11 5.75 32.63 -34.03
CA TYR A 11 4.95 31.62 -33.34
C TYR A 11 5.78 30.39 -32.97
N PHE A 12 6.65 29.93 -33.88
CA PHE A 12 7.53 28.79 -33.62
C PHE A 12 8.55 29.08 -32.51
N LEU A 13 9.08 30.31 -32.46
CA LEU A 13 9.97 30.77 -31.38
C LEU A 13 9.26 30.83 -30.03
N ILE A 14 8.02 31.33 -29.97
CA ILE A 14 7.23 31.35 -28.73
C ILE A 14 6.93 29.94 -28.23
N VAL A 15 6.56 29.02 -29.14
CA VAL A 15 6.31 27.62 -28.78
C VAL A 15 7.58 26.95 -28.27
N GLN A 16 8.74 27.16 -28.91
CA GLN A 16 10.01 26.64 -28.41
C GLN A 16 10.40 27.24 -27.06
N LEU A 17 10.12 28.52 -26.82
CA LEU A 17 10.34 29.15 -25.53
C LEU A 17 9.47 28.51 -24.44
N LEU A 18 8.19 28.26 -24.72
CA LEU A 18 7.26 27.61 -23.77
C LEU A 18 7.72 26.19 -23.38
N PHE A 19 8.28 25.42 -24.32
CA PHE A 19 8.86 24.10 -24.01
C PHE A 19 10.20 24.19 -23.27
N ALA A 20 11.01 25.23 -23.50
CA ALA A 20 12.30 25.40 -22.84
C ALA A 20 12.18 25.78 -21.35
N PHE A 21 11.06 26.37 -20.93
CA PHE A 21 10.78 26.71 -19.52
C PHE A 21 9.97 25.64 -18.76
N SER A 22 9.76 24.47 -19.35
CA SER A 22 9.08 23.33 -18.70
C SER A 22 9.99 22.63 -17.68
N CYS A 23 10.47 23.35 -16.66
CA CYS A 23 11.09 22.72 -15.50
C CYS A 23 9.99 22.04 -14.68
N THR A 24 9.73 20.78 -14.99
CA THR A 24 8.87 19.95 -14.14
C THR A 24 9.63 19.66 -12.84
N ASN A 25 9.34 20.44 -11.80
CA ASN A 25 9.80 20.17 -10.44
C ASN A 25 9.01 18.98 -9.89
N TYR A 26 9.31 17.77 -10.36
CA TYR A 26 8.86 16.57 -9.68
C TYR A 26 9.69 16.39 -8.42
N SER A 27 9.00 16.09 -7.31
CA SER A 27 9.65 15.70 -6.06
C SER A 27 10.64 14.56 -6.32
N THR A 28 11.88 14.70 -5.84
CA THR A 28 12.92 13.66 -5.88
C THR A 28 12.63 12.52 -4.88
N THR A 29 11.62 12.68 -4.04
CA THR A 29 11.30 11.74 -2.97
C THR A 29 10.47 10.59 -3.55
N ALA A 30 10.98 9.37 -3.41
CA ALA A 30 10.20 8.17 -3.70
C ALA A 30 8.92 8.17 -2.86
N SER A 31 7.80 7.76 -3.46
CA SER A 31 6.54 7.57 -2.73
C SER A 31 6.73 6.50 -1.65
N VAL A 32 6.45 6.85 -0.38
CA VAL A 32 6.59 5.95 0.76
C VAL A 32 5.21 5.67 1.33
N GLN A 33 4.90 4.39 1.47
CA GLN A 33 3.63 3.97 2.05
C GLN A 33 3.68 4.04 3.57
N ALA A 34 2.62 4.59 4.16
CA ALA A 34 2.45 4.58 5.60
C ALA A 34 2.23 3.14 6.10
N PRO A 35 2.84 2.76 7.25
CA PRO A 35 2.52 1.51 7.90
C PRO A 35 1.07 1.55 8.43
N PRO A 36 0.33 0.43 8.39
CA PRO A 36 -0.96 0.34 9.05
C PRO A 36 -0.78 0.34 10.58
N THR A 37 -1.85 0.61 11.31
CA THR A 37 -1.91 0.48 12.77
C THR A 37 -2.94 -0.57 13.13
N LEU A 38 -2.53 -1.61 13.86
CA LEU A 38 -3.43 -2.64 14.35
C LEU A 38 -4.10 -2.16 15.62
N ILE A 39 -5.43 -2.12 15.62
CA ILE A 39 -6.24 -1.60 16.73
C ILE A 39 -6.64 -2.71 17.69
N SER A 40 -7.14 -3.82 17.14
CA SER A 40 -7.57 -4.97 17.93
C SER A 40 -7.61 -6.23 17.08
N ILE A 41 -7.51 -7.37 17.74
CA ILE A 41 -7.77 -8.69 17.18
C ILE A 41 -8.78 -9.40 18.08
N THR A 42 -9.79 -10.01 17.48
CA THR A 42 -10.84 -10.77 18.17
C THR A 42 -10.97 -12.15 17.56
N ASN A 43 -11.10 -13.17 18.41
CA ASN A 43 -11.38 -14.55 17.97
C ASN A 43 -12.89 -14.71 17.75
N ASN A 44 -13.27 -15.14 16.55
CA ASN A 44 -14.68 -15.34 16.16
C ASN A 44 -15.12 -16.82 16.26
N GLY A 45 -14.26 -17.69 16.79
CA GLY A 45 -14.44 -19.14 16.80
C GLY A 45 -13.86 -19.81 15.55
N ASN A 46 -13.68 -21.14 15.61
CA ASN A 46 -13.20 -21.98 14.50
C ASN A 46 -11.88 -21.51 13.86
N SER A 47 -10.97 -20.96 14.66
CA SER A 47 -9.69 -20.38 14.20
C SER A 47 -9.82 -19.17 13.26
N ASN A 48 -10.99 -18.52 13.26
CA ASN A 48 -11.22 -17.28 12.54
C ASN A 48 -10.99 -16.06 13.44
N PHE A 49 -10.37 -15.03 12.90
CA PHE A 49 -10.08 -13.80 13.63
C PHE A 49 -10.52 -12.58 12.84
N THR A 50 -10.99 -11.56 13.55
CA THR A 50 -11.20 -10.23 12.98
C THR A 50 -10.15 -9.28 13.53
N ILE A 51 -9.53 -8.51 12.64
CA ILE A 51 -8.59 -7.45 12.98
C ILE A 51 -9.18 -6.11 12.57
N LYS A 52 -9.21 -5.16 13.51
CA LYS A 52 -9.47 -3.76 13.20
C LYS A 52 -8.16 -3.06 12.88
N VAL A 53 -8.08 -2.44 11.70
CA VAL A 53 -6.85 -1.82 11.19
C VAL A 53 -7.13 -0.37 10.83
N ARG A 54 -6.31 0.55 11.33
CA ARG A 54 -6.30 1.94 10.87
C ARG A 54 -5.21 2.13 9.85
N ALA A 55 -5.56 2.57 8.65
CA ALA A 55 -4.59 2.87 7.61
C ALA A 55 -5.05 4.07 6.77
N GLN A 56 -4.07 4.78 6.23
CA GLN A 56 -4.30 5.84 5.26
C GLN A 56 -3.49 5.48 4.02
N ASN A 57 -4.08 4.67 3.14
CA ASN A 57 -3.45 4.30 1.87
C ASN A 57 -4.25 4.88 0.68
N PRO A 58 -4.31 6.21 0.51
CA PRO A 58 -5.04 6.86 -0.58
C PRO A 58 -4.30 6.81 -1.93
N GLU A 59 -3.26 5.99 -2.08
CA GLU A 59 -2.35 6.12 -3.22
C GLU A 59 -2.62 5.09 -4.33
N PHE A 60 -2.57 5.53 -5.59
CA PHE A 60 -2.70 4.69 -6.80
C PHE A 60 -1.70 3.50 -6.84
N ILE A 61 -0.61 3.61 -6.09
CA ILE A 61 0.46 2.61 -6.02
C ILE A 61 0.27 1.54 -4.94
N PHE A 62 -0.84 1.59 -4.20
CA PHE A 62 -1.20 0.58 -3.21
C PHE A 62 -1.52 -0.77 -3.87
N GLN A 63 -0.88 -1.84 -3.39
CA GLN A 63 -1.05 -3.20 -3.91
C GLN A 63 -1.72 -4.13 -2.90
N GLY A 64 -1.66 -3.83 -1.60
CA GLY A 64 -2.30 -4.65 -0.58
C GLY A 64 -1.64 -4.55 0.80
N TYR A 65 -1.97 -5.52 1.64
CA TYR A 65 -1.38 -5.70 2.96
C TYR A 65 -0.79 -7.10 3.09
N ARG A 66 0.28 -7.21 3.87
CA ARG A 66 0.90 -8.48 4.25
C ARG A 66 0.91 -8.62 5.77
N LEU A 67 0.40 -9.74 6.25
CA LEU A 67 0.40 -10.11 7.66
C LEU A 67 1.62 -10.98 7.97
N TYR A 68 2.28 -10.70 9.08
CA TYR A 68 3.36 -11.50 9.63
C TYR A 68 2.92 -12.03 10.99
N SER A 69 3.21 -13.29 11.26
CA SER A 69 2.94 -13.97 12.53
C SER A 69 4.19 -14.66 13.05
N GLY A 70 4.41 -14.66 14.37
CA GLY A 70 5.64 -15.19 14.95
C GLY A 70 5.57 -15.32 16.47
N ILE A 71 6.60 -15.90 17.08
CA ILE A 71 6.62 -16.20 18.52
C ILE A 71 7.02 -15.00 19.38
N SER A 72 7.52 -13.93 18.76
CA SER A 72 7.88 -12.68 19.45
C SER A 72 7.52 -11.44 18.65
N GLU A 73 7.28 -10.33 19.35
CA GLU A 73 7.03 -9.01 18.72
C GLU A 73 8.17 -8.59 17.78
N LYS A 74 9.42 -8.84 18.17
CA LYS A 74 10.59 -8.48 17.37
C LYS A 74 10.63 -9.22 16.04
N GLU A 75 10.26 -10.50 16.04
CA GLU A 75 10.26 -11.36 14.86
C GLU A 75 9.22 -10.91 13.83
N VAL A 76 8.01 -10.53 14.29
CA VAL A 76 6.96 -10.06 13.37
C VAL A 76 7.21 -8.65 12.86
N GLN A 77 7.83 -7.79 13.66
CA GLN A 77 8.18 -6.43 13.23
C GLN A 77 9.39 -6.43 12.29
N ASN A 78 10.34 -7.34 12.49
CA ASN A 78 11.59 -7.43 11.72
C ASN A 78 11.85 -8.88 11.28
N PRO A 79 11.02 -9.42 10.36
CA PRO A 79 11.22 -10.76 9.85
C PRO A 79 12.52 -10.84 9.05
N THR A 80 13.12 -12.03 9.01
CA THR A 80 14.35 -12.30 8.24
C THR A 80 14.14 -12.13 6.73
N ASP A 81 12.91 -12.38 6.25
CA ASP A 81 12.48 -12.14 4.88
C ASP A 81 11.08 -11.51 4.86
N LEU A 82 10.94 -10.41 4.11
CA LEU A 82 9.69 -9.69 3.93
C LEU A 82 8.68 -10.45 3.04
N ASN A 83 9.07 -11.57 2.44
CA ASN A 83 8.19 -12.41 1.62
C ASN A 83 7.54 -13.57 2.37
N LEU A 84 7.88 -13.78 3.65
CA LEU A 84 7.32 -14.87 4.47
C LEU A 84 5.92 -14.58 5.03
N GLY A 85 5.43 -13.35 4.90
CA GLY A 85 4.10 -12.98 5.36
C GLY A 85 2.98 -13.46 4.41
N THR A 86 1.76 -13.50 4.93
CA THR A 86 0.57 -13.85 4.15
C THR A 86 -0.07 -12.60 3.57
N ASP A 87 -0.24 -12.58 2.25
CA ASP A 87 -0.88 -11.48 1.55
C ASP A 87 -2.39 -11.50 1.75
N CYS A 88 -2.93 -10.30 1.84
CA CYS A 88 -4.36 -10.09 1.89
C CYS A 88 -4.99 -10.06 0.50
N VAL A 89 -6.13 -10.74 0.35
CA VAL A 89 -7.04 -10.58 -0.78
C VAL A 89 -8.00 -9.42 -0.49
N LEU A 90 -7.77 -8.30 -1.18
CA LEU A 90 -8.58 -7.09 -1.06
C LEU A 90 -10.00 -7.33 -1.61
N ALA A 91 -11.01 -6.77 -0.94
CA ALA A 91 -12.36 -6.71 -1.50
C ALA A 91 -12.39 -5.77 -2.72
N SER A 92 -13.24 -6.08 -3.70
CA SER A 92 -13.35 -5.38 -5.00
C SER A 92 -13.79 -3.90 -4.90
N SER A 93 -13.89 -3.31 -3.71
CA SER A 93 -14.15 -1.89 -3.52
C SER A 93 -12.83 -1.17 -3.22
N THR A 94 -12.45 -0.28 -4.14
CA THR A 94 -11.35 0.70 -4.05
C THR A 94 -11.13 1.18 -2.63
N ILE A 95 -9.95 0.90 -2.06
CA ILE A 95 -9.54 1.50 -0.79
C ILE A 95 -9.32 2.99 -1.02
N VAL A 96 -10.36 3.79 -0.71
CA VAL A 96 -10.30 5.25 -0.57
C VAL A 96 -10.99 5.62 0.74
N GLN A 97 -10.18 6.20 1.64
CA GLN A 97 -10.43 6.76 2.98
C GLN A 97 -11.70 6.33 3.75
N PRO A 98 -11.64 5.15 4.39
CA PRO A 98 -12.02 5.10 5.81
C PRO A 98 -10.80 4.99 6.72
N VAL A 99 -10.90 5.55 7.94
CA VAL A 99 -9.83 5.60 8.96
C VAL A 99 -9.73 4.27 9.73
N GLU A 100 -10.69 3.36 9.58
CA GLU A 100 -10.70 2.04 10.21
C GLU A 100 -11.27 1.02 9.22
N TYR A 101 -10.56 -0.08 9.04
CA TYR A 101 -10.90 -1.21 8.20
C TYR A 101 -11.09 -2.46 9.06
N THR A 102 -11.94 -3.36 8.58
CA THR A 102 -12.15 -4.66 9.20
C THR A 102 -11.52 -5.72 8.31
N PHE A 103 -10.50 -6.39 8.83
CA PHE A 103 -9.80 -7.47 8.15
C PHE A 103 -10.21 -8.79 8.80
N GLU A 104 -10.29 -9.84 7.99
CA GLU A 104 -10.63 -11.17 8.45
C GLU A 104 -9.47 -12.12 8.19
N ILE A 105 -9.19 -12.98 9.15
CA ILE A 105 -8.27 -14.09 9.00
C ILE A 105 -9.11 -15.36 9.09
N ASP A 106 -9.13 -16.14 8.03
CA ASP A 106 -9.82 -17.42 7.94
C ASP A 106 -8.90 -18.37 7.17
N PRO A 107 -8.55 -19.56 7.69
CA PRO A 107 -7.73 -20.53 6.97
C PRO A 107 -8.43 -21.13 5.74
N SER A 108 -9.75 -21.00 5.62
CA SER A 108 -10.53 -21.47 4.48
C SER A 108 -10.59 -20.44 3.36
N GLN A 109 -10.29 -20.87 2.13
CA GLN A 109 -10.33 -20.04 0.93
C GLN A 109 -11.78 -19.74 0.51
N LYS A 110 -12.40 -18.77 1.20
CA LYS A 110 -13.74 -18.27 0.93
C LYS A 110 -13.68 -16.85 0.37
N ASP A 111 -14.68 -16.49 -0.43
CA ASP A 111 -14.87 -15.12 -0.93
C ASP A 111 -15.13 -14.12 0.19
N ASN A 112 -14.65 -12.88 0.02
CA ASN A 112 -14.77 -11.81 1.00
C ASN A 112 -16.23 -11.59 1.43
N ALA A 113 -16.49 -11.64 2.73
CA ALA A 113 -17.79 -11.33 3.30
C ALA A 113 -18.09 -9.83 3.21
N THR A 114 -19.37 -9.47 3.16
CA THR A 114 -19.81 -8.07 3.15
C THR A 114 -19.28 -7.32 4.37
N GLY A 115 -18.62 -6.18 4.15
CA GLY A 115 -18.05 -5.34 5.22
C GLY A 115 -16.61 -5.67 5.61
N VAL A 116 -16.03 -6.75 5.06
CA VAL A 116 -14.61 -7.09 5.20
C VAL A 116 -13.83 -6.42 4.08
N SER A 117 -12.86 -5.59 4.43
CA SER A 117 -12.04 -4.86 3.45
C SER A 117 -10.95 -5.74 2.84
N CYS A 118 -10.54 -6.77 3.58
CA CYS A 118 -9.36 -7.55 3.31
C CYS A 118 -9.45 -8.89 4.05
N ARG A 119 -9.22 -10.00 3.35
CA ARG A 119 -9.14 -11.33 3.96
C ARG A 119 -7.76 -11.94 3.79
N ILE A 120 -7.29 -12.60 4.84
CA ILE A 120 -5.98 -13.23 4.90
C ILE A 120 -6.18 -14.71 5.18
N PHE A 121 -5.65 -15.57 4.31
CA PHE A 121 -5.77 -17.01 4.43
C PHE A 121 -4.60 -17.59 5.23
N ALA A 122 -4.66 -17.42 6.55
CA ALA A 122 -3.61 -17.86 7.47
C ALA A 122 -4.20 -18.56 8.70
N THR A 123 -3.43 -19.48 9.27
CA THR A 123 -3.72 -20.07 10.58
C THR A 123 -2.94 -19.33 11.65
N LEU A 124 -3.65 -18.65 12.55
CA LEU A 124 -3.02 -18.03 13.73
C LEU A 124 -3.07 -18.97 14.93
N THR A 125 -1.98 -18.98 15.69
CA THR A 125 -1.89 -19.72 16.95
C THR A 125 -2.07 -18.75 18.12
N PRO A 126 -2.98 -19.00 19.09
CA PRO A 126 -3.11 -18.17 20.28
C PRO A 126 -1.78 -17.99 21.02
N GLY A 127 -1.53 -16.79 21.53
CA GLY A 127 -0.26 -16.43 22.19
C GLY A 127 0.88 -16.06 21.25
N THR A 128 0.72 -16.19 19.93
CA THR A 128 1.67 -15.64 18.95
C THR A 128 1.44 -14.15 18.74
N TYR A 129 2.45 -13.46 18.19
CA TYR A 129 2.36 -12.06 17.81
C TYR A 129 2.00 -11.95 16.33
N ILE A 130 1.35 -10.85 15.98
CA ILE A 130 1.09 -10.45 14.60
C ILE A 130 1.51 -9.01 14.35
N ALA A 131 2.02 -8.74 13.15
CA ALA A 131 2.27 -7.39 12.65
C ALA A 131 1.93 -7.33 11.16
N MET A 132 1.79 -6.12 10.62
CA MET A 132 1.31 -5.91 9.27
C MET A 132 2.10 -4.84 8.55
N ARG A 133 2.22 -5.00 7.24
CA ARG A 133 2.86 -4.03 6.35
C ARG A 133 1.99 -3.75 5.14
N THR A 134 2.07 -2.52 4.66
CA THR A 134 1.51 -2.12 3.37
C THR A 134 2.45 -2.57 2.25
N LEU A 135 1.87 -3.05 1.16
CA LEU A 135 2.55 -3.40 -0.08
C LEU A 135 2.24 -2.37 -1.15
N GLY A 136 3.25 -2.00 -1.95
CA GLY A 136 3.06 -1.05 -3.04
C GLY A 136 4.21 -0.90 -3.98
N LEU A 137 3.98 -0.03 -4.96
CA LEU A 137 4.98 0.33 -5.96
C LEU A 137 5.62 1.66 -5.58
N ALA A 138 6.92 1.69 -5.32
CA ALA A 138 7.65 2.94 -5.35
C ALA A 138 7.92 3.31 -6.80
N VAL A 139 7.30 4.40 -7.24
CA VAL A 139 7.56 5.03 -8.54
C VAL A 139 8.55 6.16 -8.33
N ASN A 140 9.66 6.11 -9.07
CA ASN A 140 10.56 7.23 -9.21
C ASN A 140 10.24 7.94 -10.53
N LEU A 141 9.61 9.10 -10.41
CA LEU A 141 9.16 9.90 -11.55
C LEU A 141 10.33 10.54 -12.32
N GLN A 142 11.54 10.57 -11.75
CA GLN A 142 12.71 11.18 -12.39
C GLN A 142 13.35 10.26 -13.43
N ASN A 143 13.36 8.95 -13.18
CA ASN A 143 13.94 7.96 -14.08
C ASN A 143 12.90 7.00 -14.67
N SER A 144 11.61 7.28 -14.44
CA SER A 144 10.48 6.44 -14.86
C SER A 144 10.62 4.97 -14.46
N THR A 145 11.30 4.70 -13.34
CA THR A 145 11.44 3.33 -12.81
C THR A 145 10.42 3.08 -11.71
N SER A 146 9.90 1.86 -11.67
CA SER A 146 9.04 1.38 -10.59
C SER A 146 9.68 0.18 -9.91
N SER A 147 9.62 0.13 -8.58
CA SER A 147 10.07 -1.02 -7.80
C SER A 147 9.02 -1.38 -6.75
N PHE A 148 8.88 -2.67 -6.45
CA PHE A 148 8.02 -3.10 -5.35
C PHE A 148 8.67 -2.72 -4.01
N LYS A 149 7.89 -2.11 -3.11
CA LYS A 149 8.31 -1.72 -1.77
C LYS A 149 7.31 -2.21 -0.74
N VAL A 150 7.86 -2.53 0.42
CA VAL A 150 7.12 -2.93 1.60
C VAL A 150 7.32 -1.82 2.63
N SER A 151 6.24 -1.36 3.26
CA SER A 151 6.31 -0.33 4.30
C SER A 151 7.11 -0.80 5.53
N PRO A 152 7.47 0.12 6.44
CA PRO A 152 7.79 -0.25 7.81
C PRO A 152 6.69 -1.11 8.44
N SER A 153 7.01 -1.82 9.52
CA SER A 153 6.04 -2.60 10.28
C SER A 153 5.05 -1.72 11.03
N SER A 154 3.82 -2.22 11.19
CA SER A 154 2.89 -1.77 12.22
C SER A 154 3.38 -2.09 13.63
N ASN A 155 2.64 -1.64 14.63
CA ASN A 155 2.67 -2.22 15.97
C ASN A 155 2.33 -3.72 15.93
N ALA A 156 2.74 -4.46 16.96
CA ALA A 156 2.37 -5.85 17.12
C ALA A 156 1.14 -6.00 18.03
N LEU A 157 0.32 -7.01 17.77
CA LEU A 157 -0.72 -7.47 18.69
C LEU A 157 -0.49 -8.95 19.01
N ILE A 158 -0.89 -9.37 20.22
CA ILE A 158 -0.91 -10.78 20.59
C ILE A 158 -2.24 -11.40 20.16
N VAL A 159 -2.18 -12.60 19.58
CA VAL A 159 -3.35 -13.38 19.19
C VAL A 159 -4.03 -13.91 20.46
N PRO A 160 -5.33 -13.63 20.67
CA PRO A 160 -6.07 -14.05 21.86
C PRO A 160 -6.35 -15.55 21.88
#